data_AF-A0A937GJ96-F1
#
_entry.id   AF-A0A937GJ96-F1
#
_cell.length_a   1.000
_cell.length_b   1.000
_cell.length_c   1.000
_cell.angle_alpha   90.00
_cell.angle_beta   90.00
_cell.angle_gamma   90.00
#
_symmetry.space_group_name_H-M   'P 1'
#
loop_
_entity.id
_entity.type
_entity.pdbx_description
1 polymer ?
#
loop_
_entity_poly.entity_id
_entity_poly.type
_entity_poly.pdbx_seq_one_letter_code
_entity_poly.pdbx_strand_id
1 'polypeptide(L)' 'MHTGASTSAESAAESASTPSTSSSSAAPAGWYADPSGRFELRYWNGDKWTEHVSRAGQQSTDPPVA' A
#
# COMPACT_ATOMS: atom_id res chain seq x y z
N MET A 1 16.10 -4.47 -28.88
CA MET A 1 15.37 -5.31 -27.92
C MET A 1 14.67 -4.40 -26.92
N HIS A 2 13.35 -4.24 -27.04
CA HIS A 2 12.52 -3.53 -26.05
C HIS A 2 11.72 -4.60 -25.31
N THR A 3 12.03 -4.85 -24.04
CA THR A 3 11.33 -5.85 -23.21
C THR A 3 11.33 -5.43 -21.76
N GLY A 4 10.13 -5.21 -21.20
CA GLY A 4 9.91 -4.95 -19.77
C GLY A 4 8.78 -3.97 -19.53
N ALA A 5 7.53 -4.37 -19.78
CA ALA A 5 6.36 -3.66 -19.33
C ALA A 5 6.30 -3.68 -17.80
N SER A 6 6.22 -2.52 -17.16
CA SER A 6 5.65 -2.36 -15.82
C SER A 6 4.65 -1.22 -15.93
N THR A 7 3.43 -1.57 -16.32
CA THR A 7 2.29 -0.67 -16.27
C THR A 7 1.44 -1.03 -15.05
N SER A 8 0.86 -0.01 -14.42
CA SER A 8 -0.03 -0.03 -13.25
C SER A 8 0.69 -0.17 -11.89
N ALA A 9 0.68 0.81 -10.98
CA ALA A 9 -0.46 1.63 -10.60
C ALA A 9 -0.30 3.13 -10.87
N GLU A 10 -1.31 3.60 -11.57
CA GLU A 10 -1.76 4.95 -11.81
C GLU A 10 -2.05 5.74 -10.51
N SER A 11 -2.06 7.07 -10.66
CA SER A 11 -2.97 7.98 -9.94
C SER A 11 -2.68 8.17 -8.45
N ALA A 12 -1.91 9.16 -7.99
CA ALA A 12 -2.16 10.59 -8.26
C ALA A 12 -3.66 10.90 -8.45
N ALA A 13 -4.53 10.37 -7.59
CA ALA A 13 -5.86 10.92 -7.38
C ALA A 13 -5.72 12.20 -6.54
N GLU A 14 -5.11 13.23 -7.12
CA GLU A 14 -5.10 14.58 -6.57
C GLU A 14 -5.98 15.46 -7.47
N SER A 15 -7.29 15.24 -7.41
CA SER A 15 -8.32 16.26 -7.67
C SER A 15 -9.71 15.63 -7.57
N ALA A 16 -10.32 15.72 -6.39
CA ALA A 16 -11.48 16.59 -6.19
C ALA A 16 -12.15 16.34 -4.83
N SER A 17 -12.57 17.45 -4.22
CA SER A 17 -13.68 17.56 -3.27
C SER A 17 -13.43 17.13 -1.83
N THR A 18 -13.35 18.12 -0.95
CA THR A 18 -13.59 17.95 0.50
C THR A 18 -14.97 17.37 0.75
N PRO A 19 -15.08 16.44 1.72
CA PRO A 19 -16.11 16.62 2.73
C PRO A 19 -15.56 16.49 4.15
N SER A 20 -15.79 17.52 4.95
CA SER A 20 -15.76 17.48 6.41
C SER A 20 -16.74 16.41 6.90
N THR A 21 -16.31 15.41 7.68
CA THR A 21 -17.12 14.73 8.70
C THR A 21 -16.18 13.88 9.56
N SER A 22 -16.21 14.15 10.87
CA SER A 22 -15.53 13.41 11.93
C SER A 22 -15.67 11.89 11.79
N SER A 23 -14.65 11.12 12.19
CA SER A 23 -14.77 9.97 13.12
C SER A 23 -13.73 8.90 12.84
N SER A 24 -12.97 8.56 13.88
CA SER A 24 -11.88 7.59 13.93
C SER A 24 -10.58 8.11 13.32
N SER A 25 -9.59 8.33 14.19
CA SER A 25 -8.21 8.62 13.81
C SER A 25 -7.57 7.36 13.21
N ALA A 26 -8.10 6.88 12.08
CA ALA A 26 -7.51 5.80 11.31
C ALA A 26 -6.10 6.23 10.91
N ALA A 27 -5.13 5.32 11.04
CA ALA A 27 -3.75 5.61 10.66
C ALA A 27 -3.72 6.08 9.20
N PRO A 28 -2.91 7.11 8.86
CA PRO A 28 -2.80 7.57 7.47
C PRO A 28 -2.22 6.46 6.59
N ALA A 29 -2.48 6.52 5.28
CA ALA A 29 -1.89 5.56 4.36
C ALA A 29 -0.35 5.63 4.40
N GLY A 30 0.32 4.47 4.48
CA GLY A 30 1.76 4.42 4.67
C GLY A 30 2.30 3.02 4.94
N TRP A 31 3.62 2.94 5.16
CA TRP A 31 4.31 1.72 5.53
C TRP A 31 4.37 1.57 7.04
N TYR A 32 3.92 0.43 7.54
CA TYR A 32 3.87 0.11 8.96
C TYR A 32 4.37 -1.30 9.21
N ALA A 33 4.72 -1.62 10.46
CA ALA A 33 5.17 -2.95 10.84
C ALA A 33 4.13 -4.02 10.45
N ASP A 34 4.61 -5.09 9.84
CA ASP A 34 3.77 -6.18 9.36
C ASP A 34 3.07 -6.91 10.51
N PRO A 35 1.72 -6.90 10.61
CA PRO A 35 1.02 -7.55 11.71
C PRO A 35 1.10 -9.08 11.66
N SER A 36 1.44 -9.69 10.51
CA SER A 36 1.64 -11.14 10.42
C SER A 36 3.07 -11.59 10.77
N GLY A 37 4.01 -10.65 10.92
CA GLY A 37 5.43 -10.92 11.14
C GLY A 37 6.15 -11.60 9.97
N ARG A 38 5.56 -11.63 8.77
CA ARG A 38 6.18 -12.28 7.58
C ARG A 38 7.16 -11.37 6.86
N PHE A 39 6.92 -10.06 6.91
CA PHE A 39 7.71 -9.01 6.27
C PHE A 39 8.08 -7.94 7.29
N GLU A 40 8.99 -7.02 6.94
CA GLU A 40 9.38 -5.94 7.84
C GLU A 40 8.30 -4.86 7.89
N LEU A 41 7.78 -4.48 6.71
CA LEU A 41 6.70 -3.51 6.59
C LEU A 41 5.62 -4.02 5.65
N ARG A 42 4.39 -3.60 5.89
CA ARG A 42 3.25 -3.73 4.99
C ARG A 42 2.63 -2.37 4.74
N TYR A 43 2.03 -2.20 3.57
CA TYR A 43 1.36 -0.98 3.22
C TYR A 43 -0.07 -0.99 3.74
N TRP A 44 -0.39 0.01 4.56
CA TRP A 44 -1.74 0.38 4.97
C TRP A 44 -2.25 1.46 4.02
N ASN A 45 -3.44 1.28 3.43
CA ASN A 45 -3.98 2.26 2.48
C ASN A 45 -4.89 3.33 3.12
N GLY A 46 -5.00 3.35 4.45
CA GLY A 46 -5.95 4.22 5.18
C GLY A 46 -7.20 3.48 5.69
N ASP A 47 -7.50 2.31 5.13
CA ASP A 47 -8.71 1.51 5.43
C ASP A 47 -8.40 0.04 5.75
N LYS A 48 -7.43 -0.54 5.04
CA LYS A 48 -6.98 -1.92 5.21
C LYS A 48 -5.51 -2.11 4.84
N TRP A 49 -4.95 -3.21 5.33
CA TRP A 49 -3.66 -3.72 4.88
C TRP A 49 -3.78 -4.25 3.44
N THR A 50 -2.80 -3.92 2.60
CA THR A 50 -2.71 -4.40 1.21
C THR A 50 -1.69 -5.52 1.06
N GLU A 51 -1.59 -6.13 -0.13
CA GLU A 51 -0.53 -7.11 -0.42
C GLU A 51 0.86 -6.49 -0.56
N HIS A 52 0.99 -5.16 -0.64
CA HIS A 52 2.30 -4.53 -0.75
C HIS A 52 3.07 -4.63 0.57
N VAL A 53 4.28 -5.18 0.49
CA VAL A 53 5.19 -5.44 1.59
C VAL A 53 6.58 -4.90 1.28
N SER A 54 7.39 -4.67 2.30
CA SER A 54 8.80 -4.30 2.15
C SER A 54 9.68 -5.23 2.99
N ARG A 55 10.81 -5.64 2.40
CA ARG A 55 11.84 -6.44 3.05
C ARG A 55 13.22 -5.90 2.67
N ALA A 56 14.06 -5.58 3.65
CA ALA A 56 15.37 -4.96 3.45
C ALA A 56 15.33 -3.73 2.52
N GLY A 57 14.26 -2.93 2.62
CA GLY A 57 14.04 -1.75 1.78
C GLY A 57 13.57 -2.03 0.34
N GLN A 58 13.40 -3.31 -0.04
CA GLN A 58 12.81 -3.72 -1.32
C GLN A 58 11.31 -3.92 -1.16
N GLN A 59 10.51 -3.23 -1.98
CA GLN A 59 9.07 -3.41 -2.02
C GLN A 59 8.70 -4.59 -2.93
N SER A 60 7.69 -5.35 -2.53
CA SER A 60 7.16 -6.49 -3.27
C SER A 60 5.68 -6.68 -2.94
N THR A 61 4.97 -7.50 -3.69
CA THR A 61 3.63 -7.96 -3.34
C THR A 61 3.71 -9.35 -2.72
N ASP A 62 3.03 -9.55 -1.59
CA ASP A 62 2.84 -10.87 -0.98
C ASP A 62 1.98 -11.72 -1.93
N PRO A 63 2.52 -12.81 -2.50
CA PRO A 63 1.72 -13.66 -3.38
C PRO A 63 0.65 -14.39 -2.56
N PRO A 64 -0.58 -14.52 -3.07
CA PRO A 64 -1.59 -15.34 -2.41
C PRO A 64 -1.06 -16.77 -2.32
N VAL A 65 -1.01 -17.32 -1.11
CA VAL A 65 -0.70 -18.74 -0.93
C VAL A 65 -1.83 -19.54 -1.58
N ALA A 66 -1.50 -20.40 -2.54
CA ALA A 66 -2.45 -21.26 -3.24
C ALA A 66 -2.98 -22.38 -2.33
#